data_AF-A0A5C7LQX7-F1
#
_entry.id   AF-A0A5C7LQX7-F1
#
_cell.length_a   1.000
_cell.length_b   1.000
_cell.length_c   1.000
_cell.angle_alpha   90.00
_cell.angle_beta   90.00
_cell.angle_gamma   90.00
#
_symmetry.space_group_name_H-M   'P 1'
#
loop_
_entity.id
_entity.type
_entity.pdbx_description
1 polymer ?
#
loop_
_entity_poly.entity_id
_entity_poly.type
_entity_poly.pdbx_seq_one_letter_code
_entity_poly.pdbx_strand_id
1 'polypeptide(L)'
;MEDSTVAGKHMTDETFEKALEQTIRLEHEAWSAGAPPFVLLSGGEPTEHPNILHFIERVFDERMYPMLITNGSWLSNKELREAILRPEWDELFIQVTNDKRFYPKQIEEVDDPRISYVDSLTMMLPLGRYKGKTSDLPTRKAPSSFNLRSATIQLKDIRKAIAVLRLRSAMGSSGQCIPNITSEGDIMAGETRNCFKIGTVESTHEELTKAIIEMRCNKCGLENNLTQAQKRSINASVLFAPGE
;
A
#
# COMPACT_ATOMS: atom_id res chain seq x y z
N MET A 1 -13.11 11.25 1.48
CA MET A 1 -13.92 10.28 0.72
C MET A 1 -15.14 10.97 0.10
N GLU A 2 -14.98 12.05 -0.68
CA GLU A 2 -16.10 12.80 -1.30
C GLU A 2 -16.13 12.66 -2.82
N ASP A 3 -15.17 11.93 -3.40
CA ASP A 3 -15.18 11.49 -4.80
C ASP A 3 -14.81 10.01 -4.93
N SER A 4 -14.99 9.27 -3.84
CA SER A 4 -15.10 7.82 -3.90
C SER A 4 -16.45 7.53 -4.57
N THR A 5 -16.51 7.59 -5.90
CA THR A 5 -17.69 7.09 -6.60
C THR A 5 -17.81 5.60 -6.31
N VAL A 6 -19.04 5.09 -6.15
CA VAL A 6 -19.35 3.64 -6.21
C VAL A 6 -18.74 2.99 -7.47
N ALA A 7 -18.47 3.81 -8.50
CA ALA A 7 -17.92 3.44 -9.80
C ALA A 7 -16.38 3.31 -9.84
N GLY A 8 -15.77 2.64 -8.87
CA GLY A 8 -14.49 1.97 -9.12
C GLY A 8 -14.78 0.63 -9.76
N LYS A 9 -14.11 0.28 -10.86
CA LYS A 9 -14.19 -1.11 -11.34
C LYS A 9 -13.42 -1.99 -10.38
N HIS A 10 -14.03 -3.10 -9.97
CA HIS A 10 -13.34 -4.16 -9.25
C HIS A 10 -12.14 -4.66 -10.08
N MET A 11 -11.09 -5.08 -9.38
CA MET A 11 -9.97 -5.75 -10.01
C MET A 11 -10.49 -7.06 -10.62
N THR A 12 -10.11 -7.35 -11.85
CA THR A 12 -10.48 -8.65 -12.46
C THR A 12 -9.57 -9.74 -11.91
N ASP A 13 -10.02 -10.99 -11.94
CA ASP A 13 -9.20 -12.14 -11.54
C ASP A 13 -7.90 -12.21 -12.35
N GLU A 14 -7.96 -11.94 -13.66
CA GLU A 14 -6.77 -11.88 -14.52
C GLU A 14 -5.78 -10.81 -14.04
N THR A 15 -6.27 -9.63 -13.66
CA THR A 15 -5.40 -8.55 -13.16
C THR A 15 -4.83 -8.90 -11.78
N PHE A 16 -5.61 -9.59 -10.94
CA PHE A 16 -5.16 -10.05 -9.64
C PHE A 16 -4.03 -11.07 -9.74
N GLU A 17 -4.17 -12.10 -10.59
CA GLU A 17 -3.12 -13.11 -10.79
C GLU A 17 -1.83 -12.45 -11.31
N LYS A 18 -1.92 -11.55 -12.30
CA LYS A 18 -0.75 -10.79 -12.77
C LYS A 18 -0.13 -9.91 -11.69
N ALA A 19 -0.95 -9.31 -10.83
CA ALA A 19 -0.47 -8.52 -9.70
C ALA A 19 0.23 -9.40 -8.65
N LEU A 20 -0.27 -10.60 -8.40
CA LEU A 20 0.32 -11.57 -7.49
C LEU A 20 1.66 -12.08 -8.02
N GLU A 21 1.72 -12.49 -9.30
CA GLU A 21 2.97 -12.87 -9.98
C GLU A 21 4.02 -11.76 -9.93
N GLN A 22 3.59 -10.52 -10.19
CA GLN A 22 4.48 -9.37 -10.12
C GLN A 22 4.98 -9.11 -8.69
N THR A 23 4.11 -9.29 -7.69
CA THR A 23 4.48 -9.18 -6.27
C THR A 23 5.54 -10.22 -5.92
N ILE A 24 5.32 -11.48 -6.31
CA ILE A 24 6.29 -12.57 -6.14
C ILE A 24 7.63 -12.21 -6.76
N ARG A 25 7.64 -11.74 -8.01
CA ARG A 25 8.86 -11.36 -8.72
C ARG A 25 9.62 -10.21 -8.05
N LEU A 26 8.91 -9.19 -7.56
CA LEU A 26 9.53 -8.00 -6.97
C LEU A 26 9.98 -8.21 -5.52
N GLU A 27 9.27 -9.06 -4.78
CA GLU A 27 9.52 -9.30 -3.35
C GLU A 27 10.34 -10.56 -3.05
N HIS A 28 10.61 -11.41 -4.04
CA HIS A 28 11.39 -12.64 -3.88
C HIS A 28 12.70 -12.44 -3.11
N GLU A 29 13.44 -11.35 -3.37
CA GLU A 29 14.67 -11.04 -2.63
C GLU A 29 14.43 -10.77 -1.15
N ALA A 30 13.32 -10.10 -0.80
CA ALA A 30 12.94 -9.83 0.58
C ALA A 30 12.66 -11.14 1.32
N TRP A 31 11.87 -12.03 0.72
CA TRP A 31 11.47 -13.29 1.32
C TRP A 31 12.64 -14.26 1.46
N SER A 32 13.50 -14.31 0.44
CA SER A 32 14.76 -15.07 0.49
C SER A 32 15.69 -14.58 1.60
N ALA A 33 15.59 -13.31 1.99
CA ALA A 33 16.35 -12.72 3.10
C ALA A 33 15.67 -12.86 4.47
N GLY A 34 14.53 -13.56 4.54
CA GLY A 34 13.81 -13.85 5.79
C GLY A 34 12.73 -12.82 6.15
N ALA A 35 12.37 -11.90 5.25
CA ALA A 35 11.18 -11.07 5.45
C ALA A 35 9.90 -11.93 5.30
N PRO A 36 8.90 -11.78 6.18
CA PRO A 36 7.64 -12.53 6.03
C PRO A 36 6.91 -12.17 4.72
N PRO A 37 6.35 -13.15 3.99
CA PRO A 37 5.70 -12.93 2.71
C PRO A 37 4.25 -12.45 2.86
N PHE A 38 4.08 -11.21 3.32
CA PHE A 38 2.76 -10.58 3.47
C PHE A 38 2.25 -9.95 2.18
N VAL A 39 1.03 -10.30 1.79
CA VAL A 39 0.27 -9.61 0.73
C VAL A 39 -0.85 -8.79 1.35
N LEU A 40 -0.77 -7.46 1.20
CA LEU A 40 -1.81 -6.56 1.71
C LEU A 40 -2.94 -6.43 0.69
N LEU A 41 -4.15 -6.85 1.08
CA LEU A 41 -5.39 -6.66 0.35
C LEU A 41 -6.12 -5.45 0.91
N SER A 42 -6.21 -4.38 0.11
CA SER A 42 -6.80 -3.10 0.49
C SER A 42 -7.42 -2.39 -0.72
N GLY A 43 -7.94 -1.17 -0.53
CA GLY A 43 -8.53 -0.36 -1.58
C GLY A 43 -9.61 0.57 -1.06
N GLY A 44 -10.81 0.48 -1.65
CA GLY A 44 -12.03 0.98 -1.02
C GLY A 44 -12.38 0.12 0.20
N GLU A 45 -13.52 -0.56 0.15
CA GLU A 45 -13.80 -1.65 1.09
C GLU A 45 -13.52 -2.99 0.38
N PRO A 46 -12.40 -3.69 0.67
CA PRO A 46 -12.03 -4.90 -0.05
C PRO A 46 -13.05 -6.03 0.11
N THR A 47 -13.80 -6.07 1.21
CA THR A 47 -14.83 -7.09 1.45
C THR A 47 -16.11 -6.92 0.63
N GLU A 48 -16.28 -5.78 -0.06
CA GLU A 48 -17.34 -5.59 -1.06
C GLU A 48 -16.97 -6.21 -2.43
N HIS A 49 -15.73 -6.65 -2.62
CA HIS A 49 -15.30 -7.27 -3.87
C HIS A 49 -15.96 -8.66 -4.03
N PRO A 50 -16.60 -8.96 -5.18
CA PRO A 50 -17.32 -10.22 -5.36
C PRO A 50 -16.44 -11.45 -5.22
N ASN A 51 -15.15 -11.32 -5.58
CA ASN A 51 -14.17 -12.41 -5.53
C ASN A 51 -13.19 -12.31 -4.35
N ILE A 52 -13.50 -11.57 -3.28
CA ILE A 52 -12.56 -11.38 -2.16
C ILE A 52 -12.09 -12.70 -1.53
N LEU A 53 -13.01 -13.66 -1.34
CA LEU A 53 -12.67 -14.96 -0.76
C LEU A 53 -11.68 -15.72 -1.64
N HIS A 54 -11.90 -15.68 -2.96
CA HIS A 54 -10.99 -16.27 -3.93
C HIS A 54 -9.60 -15.63 -3.87
N PHE A 55 -9.52 -14.30 -3.78
CA PHE A 55 -8.21 -13.61 -3.69
C PHE A 55 -7.45 -13.96 -2.41
N ILE A 56 -8.14 -14.08 -1.27
CA ILE A 56 -7.51 -14.54 -0.02
C ILE A 56 -6.99 -15.97 -0.19
N GLU A 57 -7.80 -16.87 -0.75
CA GLU A 57 -7.42 -18.26 -1.02
C GLU A 57 -6.18 -18.37 -1.91
N ARG A 58 -6.13 -17.59 -2.99
CA ARG A 58 -4.99 -17.56 -3.91
C ARG A 58 -3.70 -17.10 -3.24
N VAL A 59 -3.75 -16.14 -2.30
CA VAL A 59 -2.56 -15.76 -1.53
C VAL A 59 -2.06 -16.93 -0.67
N PHE A 60 -2.96 -17.67 -0.03
CA PHE A 60 -2.60 -18.85 0.75
C PHE A 60 -2.02 -19.98 -0.11
N ASP A 61 -2.57 -20.22 -1.30
CA ASP A 61 -2.04 -21.23 -2.25
C ASP A 61 -0.59 -20.96 -2.63
N GLU A 62 -0.20 -19.68 -2.75
CA GLU A 62 1.18 -19.25 -2.99
C GLU A 62 2.06 -19.28 -1.72
N ARG A 63 1.56 -19.84 -0.62
CA ARG A 63 2.24 -19.94 0.70
C ARG A 63 2.64 -18.59 1.26
N MET A 64 1.79 -17.59 1.03
CA MET A 64 1.95 -16.24 1.54
C MET A 64 0.89 -15.94 2.60
N TYR A 65 1.11 -14.88 3.36
CA TYR A 65 0.21 -14.45 4.43
C TYR A 65 -0.67 -13.28 3.95
N PRO A 66 -1.98 -13.47 3.78
CA PRO A 66 -2.88 -12.38 3.46
C PRO A 66 -3.05 -11.45 4.66
N MET A 67 -3.03 -10.14 4.39
CA MET A 67 -3.40 -9.11 5.35
C MET A 67 -4.52 -8.25 4.77
N LEU A 68 -5.71 -8.33 5.37
CA LEU A 68 -6.88 -7.58 4.95
C LEU A 68 -6.97 -6.25 5.70
N ILE A 69 -6.99 -5.13 4.97
CA ILE A 69 -7.15 -3.79 5.54
C ILE A 69 -8.55 -3.26 5.18
N THR A 70 -9.42 -3.12 6.17
CA THR A 70 -10.88 -2.93 5.99
C THR A 70 -11.44 -1.92 6.99
N ASN A 71 -12.63 -1.37 6.73
CA ASN A 71 -13.39 -0.58 7.69
C ASN A 71 -14.26 -1.42 8.65
N GLY A 72 -14.32 -2.74 8.45
CA GLY A 72 -15.02 -3.69 9.32
C GLY A 72 -16.54 -3.77 9.11
N SER A 73 -17.11 -3.07 8.13
CA SER A 73 -18.57 -3.08 7.88
C SER A 73 -19.16 -4.49 7.65
N TRP A 74 -18.36 -5.41 7.09
CA TRP A 74 -18.70 -6.82 6.87
C TRP A 74 -18.87 -7.64 8.15
N LEU A 75 -18.34 -7.19 9.30
CA LEU A 75 -18.47 -7.93 10.57
C LEU A 75 -19.92 -8.15 10.99
N SER A 76 -20.83 -7.28 10.53
CA SER A 76 -22.28 -7.40 10.74
C SER A 76 -22.96 -8.42 9.81
N ASN A 77 -22.30 -8.83 8.72
CA ASN A 77 -22.77 -9.88 7.83
C ASN A 77 -22.25 -11.23 8.34
N LYS A 78 -23.13 -12.00 8.99
CA LYS A 78 -22.78 -13.29 9.59
C LYS A 78 -22.18 -14.27 8.57
N GLU A 79 -22.77 -14.37 7.38
CA GLU A 79 -22.34 -15.33 6.35
C GLU A 79 -20.94 -14.99 5.83
N LEU A 80 -20.72 -13.72 5.47
CA LEU A 80 -19.40 -13.26 5.03
C LEU A 80 -18.37 -13.35 6.16
N ARG A 81 -18.80 -13.08 7.40
CA ARG A 81 -17.93 -13.18 8.55
C ARG A 81 -17.46 -14.61 8.79
N GLU A 82 -18.36 -15.58 8.77
CA GLU A 82 -18.02 -17.00 8.91
C GLU A 82 -17.14 -17.48 7.75
N ALA A 83 -17.36 -16.99 6.53
CA ALA A 83 -16.54 -17.33 5.37
C ALA A 83 -15.10 -16.79 5.48
N ILE A 84 -14.92 -15.55 5.94
CA ILE A 84 -13.58 -14.92 6.11
C ILE A 84 -12.88 -15.48 7.36
N LEU A 85 -13.61 -15.72 8.44
CA LEU A 85 -13.07 -16.19 9.72
C LEU A 85 -13.08 -17.71 9.84
N ARG A 86 -13.11 -18.45 8.73
CA ARG A 86 -13.08 -19.91 8.75
C ARG A 86 -11.77 -20.44 9.37
N PRO A 87 -11.77 -21.59 10.07
CA PRO A 87 -10.60 -22.08 10.80
C PRO A 87 -9.37 -22.35 9.94
N GLU A 88 -9.56 -22.66 8.66
CA GLU A 88 -8.50 -22.94 7.69
C GLU A 88 -7.65 -21.70 7.35
N TRP A 89 -8.11 -20.51 7.71
CA TRP A 89 -7.42 -19.23 7.51
C TRP A 89 -7.00 -18.65 8.87
N ASP A 90 -6.29 -19.43 9.67
CA ASP A 90 -5.77 -19.03 10.99
C ASP A 90 -4.60 -18.03 10.89
N GLU A 91 -3.85 -18.05 9.79
CA GLU A 91 -2.76 -17.12 9.48
C GLU A 91 -3.22 -15.85 8.71
N LEU A 92 -4.53 -15.62 8.55
CA LEU A 92 -5.07 -14.38 7.99
C LEU A 92 -4.94 -13.25 9.02
N PHE A 93 -4.37 -12.12 8.63
CA PHE A 93 -4.31 -10.92 9.46
C PHE A 93 -5.35 -9.91 9.01
N ILE A 94 -6.12 -9.33 9.93
CA ILE A 94 -7.16 -8.36 9.61
C ILE A 94 -6.92 -7.10 10.44
N GLN A 95 -6.71 -5.97 9.76
CA GLN A 95 -6.70 -4.67 10.42
C GLN A 95 -7.99 -3.92 10.09
N VAL A 96 -8.79 -3.68 11.13
CA VAL A 96 -10.05 -2.94 11.04
C VAL A 96 -9.81 -1.50 11.48
N THR A 97 -10.06 -0.55 10.60
CA THR A 97 -9.95 0.89 10.91
C THR A 97 -11.31 1.57 10.76
N ASN A 98 -11.96 1.88 11.88
CA ASN A 98 -13.31 2.49 11.92
C ASN A 98 -13.32 3.77 12.76
N ASP A 99 -12.52 4.77 12.37
CA ASP A 99 -12.49 6.05 13.06
C ASP A 99 -13.83 6.81 12.87
N LYS A 100 -14.51 7.08 13.99
CA LYS A 100 -15.83 7.76 14.04
C LYS A 100 -15.89 9.11 13.31
N ARG A 101 -14.75 9.77 13.10
CA ARG A 101 -14.69 11.03 12.34
C ARG A 101 -14.92 10.82 10.84
N PHE A 102 -14.64 9.62 10.33
CA PHE A 102 -14.69 9.30 8.90
C PHE A 102 -15.71 8.22 8.56
N TYR A 103 -16.08 7.38 9.53
CA TYR A 103 -17.05 6.30 9.36
C TYR A 103 -18.29 6.54 10.24
N PRO A 104 -19.43 6.97 9.65
CA PRO A 104 -20.63 7.28 10.45
C PRO A 104 -21.28 6.04 11.04
N LYS A 105 -21.11 4.87 10.40
CA LYS A 105 -21.59 3.59 10.91
C LYS A 105 -20.49 2.94 11.74
N GLN A 106 -20.75 2.83 13.04
CA GLN A 106 -19.90 2.10 13.97
C GLN A 106 -20.13 0.60 13.85
N ILE A 107 -19.10 -0.18 14.12
CA ILE A 107 -19.09 -1.63 14.04
C ILE A 107 -19.13 -2.24 15.43
N GLU A 108 -19.72 -3.43 15.54
CA GLU A 108 -19.58 -4.25 16.74
C GLU A 108 -18.29 -5.07 16.61
N GLU A 109 -17.41 -4.95 17.60
CA GLU A 109 -16.17 -5.71 17.62
C GLU A 109 -16.45 -7.19 17.86
N VAL A 110 -15.76 -8.01 17.09
CA VAL A 110 -15.71 -9.46 17.23
C VAL A 110 -14.38 -9.81 17.89
N ASP A 111 -14.46 -10.61 18.96
CA ASP A 111 -13.30 -11.19 19.63
C ASP A 111 -12.75 -12.34 18.80
N ASP A 112 -11.78 -12.04 17.93
CA ASP A 112 -11.05 -13.00 17.12
C ASP A 112 -9.57 -12.59 17.08
N PRO A 113 -8.63 -13.50 17.37
CA PRO A 113 -7.20 -13.17 17.47
C PRO A 113 -6.59 -12.68 16.15
N ARG A 114 -7.25 -12.90 15.02
CA ARG A 114 -6.82 -12.41 13.70
C ARG A 114 -7.14 -10.94 13.47
N ILE A 115 -8.04 -10.35 14.27
CA ILE A 115 -8.54 -9.00 14.06
C ILE A 115 -7.86 -8.02 15.02
N SER A 116 -7.26 -6.98 14.46
CA SER A 116 -6.74 -5.82 15.19
C SER A 116 -7.56 -4.58 14.86
N TYR A 117 -8.07 -3.90 15.90
CA TYR A 117 -8.86 -2.68 15.76
C TYR A 117 -7.99 -1.42 15.89
N VAL A 118 -8.27 -0.44 15.03
CA VAL A 118 -7.64 0.88 15.01
C VAL A 118 -8.74 1.95 15.08
N ASP A 119 -9.01 2.42 16.29
CA ASP A 119 -10.15 3.30 16.59
C ASP A 119 -9.93 4.76 16.17
N SER A 120 -8.68 5.14 15.96
CA SER A 120 -8.31 6.53 15.68
C SER A 120 -7.11 6.64 14.76
N LEU A 121 -7.31 7.36 13.65
CA LEU A 121 -6.24 7.70 12.72
C LEU A 121 -5.42 8.88 13.27
N THR A 122 -4.16 8.61 13.59
CA THR A 122 -3.26 9.58 14.24
C THR A 122 -2.38 10.36 13.27
N MET A 123 -2.18 9.88 12.03
CA MET A 123 -1.38 10.57 11.01
C MET A 123 -1.97 10.34 9.62
N MET A 124 -2.53 11.37 9.02
CA MET A 124 -3.19 11.28 7.71
C MET A 124 -2.47 12.09 6.65
N LEU A 125 -2.43 11.58 5.42
CA LEU A 125 -1.96 12.36 4.27
C LEU A 125 -3.20 12.76 3.43
N PRO A 126 -3.73 13.98 3.55
CA PRO A 126 -4.85 14.41 2.74
C PRO A 126 -4.41 14.52 1.28
N LEU A 127 -5.01 13.70 0.42
CA LEU A 127 -4.74 13.65 -1.02
C LEU A 127 -5.97 14.08 -1.83
N GLY A 128 -5.76 14.38 -3.11
CA GLY A 128 -6.85 14.75 -4.02
C GLY A 128 -7.61 15.99 -3.56
N ARG A 129 -8.94 15.92 -3.57
CA ARG A 129 -9.82 17.07 -3.27
C ARG A 129 -9.89 17.45 -1.78
N TYR A 130 -9.37 16.61 -0.89
CA TYR A 130 -9.20 16.94 0.54
C TYR A 130 -7.88 17.63 0.84
N LYS A 131 -6.96 17.73 -0.14
CA LYS A 131 -5.70 18.45 0.02
C LYS A 131 -6.01 19.91 0.39
N GLY A 132 -5.61 20.33 1.59
CA GLY A 132 -5.80 21.70 2.10
C GLY A 132 -7.14 21.97 2.79
N LYS A 133 -8.07 21.00 2.86
CA LYS A 133 -9.36 21.15 3.55
C LYS A 133 -9.35 20.72 5.02
N THR A 134 -8.18 20.37 5.55
CA THR A 134 -8.06 19.68 6.84
C THR A 134 -7.00 20.35 7.72
N SER A 135 -7.28 21.59 8.18
CA SER A 135 -6.38 22.32 9.09
C SER A 135 -6.19 21.62 10.43
N ASP A 136 -7.20 20.87 10.87
CA ASP A 136 -7.28 20.32 12.23
C ASP A 136 -6.92 18.83 12.30
N LEU A 137 -6.58 18.22 11.15
CA LEU A 137 -6.22 16.81 11.09
C LEU A 137 -4.73 16.64 11.24
N PRO A 138 -4.26 15.69 12.08
CA PRO A 138 -2.85 15.44 12.25
C PRO A 138 -2.29 14.93 10.91
N THR A 139 -1.53 15.80 10.26
CA THR A 139 -1.09 15.57 8.88
C THR A 139 0.27 14.88 8.86
N ARG A 140 0.34 13.71 8.24
CA ARG A 140 1.59 13.02 7.92
C ARG A 140 2.40 13.92 6.98
N LYS A 141 3.50 14.47 7.51
CA LYS A 141 4.48 15.22 6.71
C LYS A 141 5.42 14.30 5.93
N ALA A 142 5.44 13.02 6.30
CA ALA A 142 6.31 12.01 5.70
C ALA A 142 5.77 11.56 4.32
N PRO A 143 6.56 11.71 3.26
CA PRO A 143 6.16 11.34 1.91
C PRO A 143 6.00 9.82 1.71
N SER A 144 5.00 9.44 0.91
CA SER A 144 4.63 8.05 0.66
C SER A 144 5.53 7.29 -0.33
N SER A 145 6.55 7.93 -0.92
CA SER A 145 7.46 7.28 -1.89
C SER A 145 8.94 7.57 -1.65
N PHE A 146 9.29 8.36 -0.63
CA PHE A 146 10.68 8.77 -0.38
C PHE A 146 11.60 7.58 -0.11
N ASN A 147 11.17 6.66 0.76
CA ASN A 147 11.99 5.53 1.18
C ASN A 147 12.27 4.59 0.01
N LEU A 148 11.25 4.24 -0.77
CA LEU A 148 11.43 3.48 -2.02
C LEU A 148 12.36 4.20 -2.99
N ARG A 149 12.11 5.50 -3.26
CA ARG A 149 12.90 6.28 -4.22
C ARG A 149 14.36 6.39 -3.80
N SER A 150 14.61 6.75 -2.54
CA SER A 150 15.97 6.93 -2.02
C SER A 150 16.74 5.61 -1.98
N ALA A 151 16.12 4.51 -1.53
CA ALA A 151 16.73 3.19 -1.55
C ALA A 151 17.03 2.72 -2.98
N THR A 152 16.08 2.89 -3.91
CA THR A 152 16.27 2.50 -5.32
C THR A 152 17.39 3.30 -5.98
N ILE A 153 17.51 4.61 -5.71
CA ILE A 153 18.60 5.43 -6.24
C ILE A 153 19.96 4.99 -5.70
N GLN A 154 20.04 4.59 -4.44
CA GLN A 154 21.29 4.11 -3.84
C GLN A 154 21.68 2.73 -4.34
N LEU A 155 20.71 1.81 -4.42
CA LEU A 155 20.94 0.40 -4.73
C LEU A 155 20.91 0.09 -6.24
N LYS A 156 20.37 1.01 -7.04
CA LYS A 156 20.16 0.86 -8.50
C LYS A 156 19.33 -0.37 -8.88
N ASP A 157 18.48 -0.84 -7.96
CA ASP A 157 17.58 -1.98 -8.15
C ASP A 157 16.39 -1.84 -7.21
N ILE A 158 15.18 -1.85 -7.76
CA ILE A 158 13.93 -1.77 -7.01
C ILE A 158 13.72 -2.98 -6.09
N ARG A 159 14.15 -4.18 -6.48
CA ARG A 159 13.96 -5.41 -5.68
C ARG A 159 14.76 -5.34 -4.40
N LYS A 160 16.03 -4.93 -4.49
CA LYS A 160 16.90 -4.69 -3.32
C LYS A 160 16.35 -3.60 -2.43
N ALA A 161 15.80 -2.52 -3.02
CA ALA A 161 15.15 -1.47 -2.27
C ALA A 161 13.94 -1.99 -1.48
N ILE A 162 13.06 -2.76 -2.12
CA ILE A 162 11.92 -3.42 -1.47
C ILE A 162 12.40 -4.36 -0.36
N ALA A 163 13.43 -5.19 -0.61
CA ALA A 163 13.99 -6.10 0.37
C ALA A 163 14.48 -5.37 1.64
N VAL A 164 15.24 -4.28 1.48
CA VAL A 164 15.69 -3.46 2.61
C VAL A 164 14.51 -2.87 3.39
N LEU A 165 13.47 -2.39 2.70
CA LEU A 165 12.29 -1.83 3.36
C LEU A 165 11.51 -2.92 4.10
N ARG A 166 11.26 -4.07 3.48
CA ARG A 166 10.59 -5.21 4.11
C ARG A 166 11.32 -5.70 5.37
N LEU A 167 12.65 -5.83 5.32
CA LEU A 167 13.45 -6.20 6.49
C LEU A 167 13.36 -5.15 7.60
N ARG A 168 13.44 -3.86 7.26
CA ARG A 168 13.22 -2.79 8.24
C ARG A 168 11.82 -2.86 8.86
N SER A 169 10.80 -3.21 8.07
CA SER A 169 9.43 -3.38 8.54
C SER A 169 9.33 -4.51 9.56
N ALA A 170 9.91 -5.66 9.24
CA ALA A 170 9.95 -6.82 10.13
C ALA A 170 10.66 -6.52 11.46
N MET A 171 11.64 -5.60 11.46
CA MET A 171 12.32 -5.11 12.66
C MET A 171 11.55 -4.02 13.42
N GLY A 172 10.30 -3.73 13.07
CA GLY A 172 9.48 -2.71 13.74
C GLY A 172 9.86 -1.27 13.40
N SER A 173 10.67 -1.03 12.35
CA SER A 173 10.95 0.32 11.89
C SER A 173 9.80 0.89 11.06
N SER A 174 9.49 2.17 11.24
CA SER A 174 8.48 2.88 10.46
C SER A 174 8.98 3.26 9.05
N GLY A 175 8.04 3.62 8.17
CA GLY A 175 8.34 4.18 6.84
C GLY A 175 8.40 3.15 5.71
N GLN A 176 7.47 2.22 5.65
CA GLN A 176 7.54 1.09 4.71
C GLN A 176 6.75 1.35 3.44
N CYS A 177 7.13 2.44 2.78
CA CYS A 177 6.55 2.82 1.50
C CYS A 177 7.00 1.83 0.42
N ILE A 178 6.16 0.87 0.10
CA ILE A 178 6.35 -0.06 -1.01
C ILE A 178 5.41 0.30 -2.17
N PRO A 179 5.67 -0.18 -3.39
CA PRO A 179 4.76 0.03 -4.50
C PRO A 179 3.35 -0.52 -4.23
N ASN A 180 2.34 0.14 -4.79
CA ASN A 180 0.95 -0.34 -4.81
C ASN A 180 0.59 -0.76 -6.24
N ILE A 181 -0.13 -1.86 -6.40
CA ILE A 181 -0.74 -2.27 -7.68
C ILE A 181 -2.23 -1.90 -7.67
N THR A 182 -2.72 -1.17 -8.68
CA THR A 182 -4.13 -0.75 -8.75
C THR A 182 -5.02 -1.82 -9.38
N SER A 183 -6.35 -1.63 -9.33
CA SER A 183 -7.35 -2.46 -10.01
C SER A 183 -7.16 -2.59 -11.53
N GLU A 184 -6.40 -1.68 -12.14
CA GLU A 184 -6.06 -1.68 -13.56
C GLU A 184 -4.70 -2.32 -13.86
N GLY A 185 -4.00 -2.83 -12.85
CA GLY A 185 -2.66 -3.39 -13.00
C GLY A 185 -1.55 -2.34 -13.06
N ASP A 186 -1.83 -1.09 -12.70
CA ASP A 186 -0.82 -0.03 -12.66
C ASP A 186 0.02 -0.12 -11.39
N ILE A 187 1.34 0.00 -11.52
CA ILE A 187 2.27 0.02 -10.39
C ILE A 187 2.57 1.47 -10.02
N MET A 188 2.28 1.83 -8.77
CA MET A 188 2.44 3.16 -8.22
C MET A 188 3.64 3.20 -7.28
N ALA A 189 4.43 4.28 -7.30
CA ALA A 189 5.65 4.44 -6.49
C ALA A 189 5.45 4.51 -4.96
N GLY A 190 4.22 4.37 -4.48
CA GLY A 190 3.92 4.45 -3.05
C GLY A 190 2.50 3.96 -2.77
N GLU A 191 2.02 4.24 -1.57
CA GLU A 191 0.87 3.59 -0.93
C GLU A 191 -0.52 3.85 -1.57
N THR A 192 -0.65 4.67 -2.62
CA THR A 192 -1.96 5.05 -3.15
C THR A 192 -1.98 5.18 -4.67
N ARG A 193 -3.17 5.02 -5.29
CA ARG A 193 -3.41 5.30 -6.72
C ARG A 193 -3.10 6.75 -7.15
N ASN A 194 -2.98 7.69 -6.21
CA ASN A 194 -2.64 9.08 -6.50
C ASN A 194 -1.13 9.32 -6.61
N CYS A 195 -0.31 8.32 -6.27
CA CYS A 195 1.14 8.39 -6.40
C CYS A 195 1.55 8.46 -7.89
N PHE A 196 2.87 8.51 -8.14
CA PHE A 196 3.38 8.47 -9.50
C PHE A 196 3.34 7.04 -10.04
N LYS A 197 2.81 6.84 -11.25
CA LYS A 197 2.83 5.54 -11.93
C LYS A 197 4.24 5.25 -12.43
N ILE A 198 4.81 4.12 -12.02
CA ILE A 198 6.16 3.69 -12.41
C ILE A 198 6.14 2.55 -13.42
N GLY A 199 5.00 1.91 -13.65
CA GLY A 199 4.85 0.85 -14.64
C GLY A 199 3.50 0.15 -14.54
N THR A 200 3.47 -1.09 -14.98
CA THR A 200 2.31 -1.99 -14.92
C THR A 200 2.76 -3.38 -14.45
N VAL A 201 1.82 -4.29 -14.19
CA VAL A 201 2.12 -5.70 -13.85
C VAL A 201 3.02 -6.41 -14.87
N GLU A 202 2.99 -5.97 -16.14
CA GLU A 202 3.83 -6.49 -17.21
C GLU A 202 5.27 -5.93 -17.18
N SER A 203 5.52 -4.86 -16.43
CA SER A 203 6.82 -4.19 -16.42
C SER A 203 7.90 -5.03 -15.75
N THR A 204 9.09 -5.03 -16.35
CA THR A 204 10.31 -5.62 -15.79
C THR A 204 10.83 -4.82 -14.61
N HIS A 205 11.65 -5.44 -13.76
CA HIS A 205 12.24 -4.74 -12.61
C HIS A 205 13.21 -3.63 -13.04
N GLU A 206 13.88 -3.78 -14.19
CA GLU A 206 14.73 -2.76 -14.80
C GLU A 206 13.94 -1.53 -15.23
N GLU A 207 12.79 -1.71 -15.89
CA GLU A 207 11.89 -0.62 -16.27
C GLU A 207 11.37 0.12 -15.04
N LEU A 208 10.93 -0.60 -14.01
CA LEU A 208 10.45 -0.02 -12.76
C LEU A 208 11.57 0.73 -12.02
N THR A 209 12.78 0.16 -11.99
CA THR A 209 13.97 0.79 -11.39
C THR A 209 14.28 2.11 -12.10
N LYS A 210 14.32 2.09 -13.43
CA LYS A 210 14.55 3.28 -14.24
C LYS A 210 13.48 4.34 -13.97
N ALA A 211 12.20 3.94 -13.99
CA ALA A 211 11.08 4.85 -13.73
C ALA A 211 11.15 5.53 -12.35
N ILE A 212 11.58 4.82 -11.30
CA ILE A 212 11.78 5.40 -9.96
C ILE A 212 12.95 6.37 -9.93
N ILE A 213 14.08 6.02 -10.54
CA ILE A 213 15.28 6.87 -10.58
C ILE A 213 15.00 8.17 -11.34
N GLU A 214 14.26 8.09 -12.44
CA GLU A 214 13.89 9.21 -13.30
C GLU A 214 12.64 9.96 -12.81
N MET A 215 11.94 9.43 -11.80
CA MET A 215 10.67 9.99 -11.30
C MET A 215 10.81 11.47 -10.93
N ARG A 216 9.90 12.30 -11.42
CA ARG A 216 9.72 13.70 -11.00
C ARG A 216 8.31 13.90 -10.46
N CYS A 217 8.16 13.94 -9.14
CA CYS A 217 6.85 14.02 -8.49
C CYS A 217 6.91 14.75 -7.16
N ASN A 218 6.02 15.74 -6.98
CA ASN A 218 5.82 16.45 -5.71
C ASN A 218 4.32 16.56 -5.33
N LYS A 219 3.48 15.61 -5.78
CA LYS A 219 2.01 15.67 -5.60
C LYS A 219 1.58 15.78 -4.13
N CYS A 220 2.27 15.07 -3.23
CA CYS A 220 2.03 15.11 -1.79
C CYS A 220 2.83 16.21 -1.05
N GLY A 221 3.51 17.11 -1.77
CA GLY A 221 4.43 18.08 -1.16
C GLY A 221 5.72 17.45 -0.61
N LEU A 222 6.06 16.22 -1.05
CA LEU A 222 7.28 15.47 -0.74
C LEU A 222 8.50 16.40 -0.62
N GLU A 223 8.87 17.08 -1.70
CA GLU A 223 10.10 17.86 -1.77
C GLU A 223 10.08 19.07 -0.83
N ASN A 224 8.90 19.62 -0.55
CA ASN A 224 8.75 20.78 0.34
C ASN A 224 9.05 20.40 1.80
N ASN A 225 8.85 19.13 2.15
CA ASN A 225 9.04 18.62 3.51
C ASN A 225 10.42 17.98 3.73
N LEU A 226 11.27 17.90 2.71
CA LEU A 226 12.60 17.29 2.81
C LEU A 226 13.70 18.30 3.14
N THR A 227 14.63 17.87 4.00
CA THR A 227 15.93 18.53 4.18
C THR A 227 16.75 18.48 2.89
N GLN A 228 17.77 19.34 2.76
CA GLN A 228 18.66 19.32 1.58
C GLN A 228 19.43 18.00 1.43
N ALA A 229 19.77 17.33 2.54
CA ALA A 229 20.36 15.99 2.51
C ALA A 229 19.38 14.96 1.92
N GLN A 230 18.11 14.99 2.34
CA GLN A 230 17.08 14.10 1.81
C GLN A 230 16.72 14.42 0.35
N LYS A 231 16.73 15.70 -0.06
CA LYS A 231 16.56 16.08 -1.47
C LYS A 231 17.65 15.47 -2.35
N ARG A 232 18.90 15.48 -1.88
CA ARG A 232 20.03 14.83 -2.56
C ARG A 232 19.85 13.33 -2.66
N SER A 233 19.36 12.66 -1.62
CA SER A 233 19.14 11.20 -1.64
C SER A 233 18.04 10.76 -2.61
N ILE A 234 17.26 11.69 -3.16
CA ILE A 234 16.26 11.41 -4.19
C ILE A 234 16.54 12.10 -5.53
N ASN A 235 17.73 12.66 -5.74
CA ASN A 235 18.08 13.43 -6.94
C ASN A 235 17.19 14.68 -7.18
N ALA A 236 16.50 15.21 -6.17
CA ALA A 236 15.66 16.41 -6.34
C ALA A 236 16.50 17.68 -6.56
N SER A 237 17.73 17.73 -6.04
CA SER A 237 18.62 18.92 -6.11
C SER A 237 19.46 19.03 -7.38
N VAL A 238 19.58 17.96 -8.19
CA VAL A 238 20.38 17.96 -9.43
C VAL A 238 19.55 18.43 -10.64
N LEU A 239 18.21 18.46 -10.50
CA LEU A 239 17.28 18.68 -11.62
C LEU A 239 16.72 20.11 -11.70
N PHE A 240 17.13 20.99 -10.78
CA PHE A 240 16.75 22.41 -10.74
C PHE A 240 17.94 23.30 -10.35
N ALA A 241 19.12 23.04 -10.93
CA ALA A 241 20.02 24.17 -11.12
C ALA A 241 19.29 25.17 -12.04
N PRO A 242 19.13 26.45 -11.67
CA PRO A 242 18.84 27.48 -12.66
C PRO A 242 19.89 27.32 -13.75
N GLY A 243 19.47 27.29 -15.01
CA GLY A 243 20.34 26.95 -16.14
C GLY A 243 21.69 27.65 -16.08
N GLU A 244 22.75 26.87 -16.34
CA GLU A 244 23.89 27.37 -17.10
C GLU A 244 23.51 27.38 -18.58
#